data_AF-A0A9E1ST15-F1
#
_entry.id   AF-A0A9E1ST15-F1
#
_cell.length_a   1.000
_cell.length_b   1.000
_cell.length_c   1.000
_cell.angle_alpha   90.00
_cell.angle_beta   90.00
_cell.angle_gamma   90.00
#
_symmetry.space_group_name_H-M   'P 1'
#
loop_
_entity.id
_entity.type
_entity.pdbx_description
1 polymer ?
#
loop_
_entity_poly.entity_id
_entity_poly.type
_entity_poly.pdbx_seq_one_letter_code
_entity_poly.pdbx_strand_id
1 'polypeptide(L)'
;MKRVLVVLAFAMALSACAQKSAYEAAVEDREPVYCYKSLAGVVCHEKPNFRDERRMVNYFGPAPKRYERPAPPLEQKLFAPEPINYWVKDPEPLPRAKPQGDLADRPWVTMGVAGAPNHDPKQAVRIASEREMLAGTSLVDAKQSSPGTTAFLTAITNEAVGHDRIEIDTAAGPQ
;
A
#
# COMPACT_ATOMS: atom_id res chain seq x y z
N MET A 1 -38.66 19.76 -41.29
CA MET A 1 -37.27 19.50 -41.73
C MET A 1 -36.23 20.29 -40.94
N LYS A 2 -36.33 21.62 -40.77
CA LYS A 2 -35.34 22.42 -40.00
C LYS A 2 -35.07 21.91 -38.57
N ARG A 3 -36.10 21.46 -37.84
CA ARG A 3 -35.94 20.89 -36.49
C ARG A 3 -35.14 19.59 -36.46
N VAL A 4 -35.24 18.78 -37.51
CA VAL A 4 -34.49 17.51 -37.63
C VAL A 4 -33.01 17.78 -37.88
N LEU A 5 -32.69 18.76 -38.72
CA LEU A 5 -31.31 19.19 -38.97
C LEU A 5 -30.62 19.71 -37.70
N VAL A 6 -31.34 20.47 -36.87
CA VAL A 6 -30.79 20.96 -35.59
C VAL A 6 -30.48 19.80 -34.64
N VAL A 7 -31.36 18.80 -34.52
CA VAL A 7 -31.14 17.62 -33.67
C VAL A 7 -29.95 16.78 -34.16
N LEU A 8 -29.84 16.59 -35.48
CA LEU A 8 -28.72 15.85 -36.08
C LEU A 8 -27.38 16.57 -35.87
N ALA A 9 -27.34 17.89 -36.04
CA ALA A 9 -26.15 18.70 -35.79
C ALA A 9 -25.73 18.63 -34.32
N PHE A 10 -26.69 18.66 -33.39
CA PHE A 10 -26.42 18.54 -31.96
C PHE A 10 -25.90 17.15 -31.57
N ALA A 11 -26.48 16.09 -32.15
CA ALA A 11 -26.03 14.72 -31.94
C ALA A 11 -24.59 14.49 -32.45
N MET A 12 -24.23 15.06 -33.60
CA MET A 12 -22.85 15.00 -34.11
C MET A 12 -21.87 15.83 -33.28
N ALA A 13 -22.30 16.97 -32.74
CA ALA A 13 -21.44 17.77 -31.86
C ALA A 13 -21.15 17.06 -30.52
N LEU A 14 -22.12 16.30 -29.99
CA LEU A 14 -21.96 15.55 -28.75
C LEU A 14 -21.08 14.29 -28.90
N SER A 15 -21.06 13.65 -30.07
CA SER A 15 -20.23 12.46 -30.30
C SER A 15 -18.72 12.78 -30.32
N ALA A 16 -18.33 14.01 -30.62
CA ALA A 16 -16.93 14.45 -30.61
C ALA A 16 -16.30 14.51 -29.20
N CYS A 17 -17.10 14.52 -28.13
CA CYS A 17 -16.58 14.58 -26.75
C CYS A 17 -16.22 13.20 -26.16
N ALA A 18 -16.51 12.10 -26.85
CA ALA A 18 -16.20 10.75 -26.37
C ALA A 18 -14.80 10.26 -26.78
N GLN A 19 -13.94 11.15 -27.27
CA GLN A 19 -12.61 10.79 -27.76
C GLN A 19 -11.68 10.41 -26.60
N LYS A 20 -11.02 9.26 -26.80
CA LYS A 20 -9.92 8.77 -25.96
C LYS A 20 -8.87 9.87 -25.83
N SER A 21 -8.40 10.15 -24.61
CA SER A 21 -7.41 11.21 -24.42
C SER A 21 -6.10 10.86 -25.14
N ALA A 22 -5.38 11.86 -25.65
CA ALA A 22 -4.09 11.65 -26.33
C ALA A 22 -3.07 10.90 -25.44
N TYR A 23 -3.16 11.07 -24.11
CA TYR A 23 -2.37 10.32 -23.14
C TYR A 23 -2.73 8.83 -23.14
N GLU A 24 -4.03 8.50 -23.09
CA GLU A 24 -4.46 7.09 -23.14
C GLU A 24 -4.10 6.39 -24.45
N ALA A 25 -3.97 7.14 -25.56
CA ALA A 25 -3.52 6.61 -26.85
C ALA A 25 -2.00 6.36 -26.89
N ALA A 26 -1.21 7.23 -26.24
CA ALA A 26 0.25 7.08 -26.18
C ALA A 26 0.73 5.98 -25.22
N VAL A 27 -0.11 5.60 -24.25
CA VAL A 27 0.23 4.63 -23.18
C VAL A 27 -0.51 3.30 -23.37
N GLU A 28 -1.20 3.11 -24.50
CA GLU A 28 -2.04 1.93 -24.76
C GLU A 28 -1.23 0.64 -24.91
N ASP A 29 0.01 0.74 -25.41
CA ASP A 29 0.91 -0.39 -25.66
C ASP A 29 1.64 -0.87 -24.39
N ARG A 30 1.49 -0.18 -23.25
CA ARG A 30 2.14 -0.53 -21.99
C ARG A 30 1.18 -1.24 -21.04
N GLU A 31 1.73 -2.14 -20.23
CA GLU A 31 0.97 -2.78 -19.15
C GLU A 31 0.38 -1.71 -18.22
N PRO A 32 -0.92 -1.78 -17.89
CA PRO A 32 -1.57 -0.78 -17.07
C PRO A 32 -1.05 -0.87 -15.64
N VAL A 33 -0.73 0.27 -15.04
CA VAL A 33 -0.20 0.37 -13.67
C VAL A 33 -0.92 1.46 -12.90
N TYR A 34 -1.52 1.09 -11.78
CA TYR A 34 -2.27 1.98 -10.89
C TYR A 34 -1.54 2.11 -9.56
N CYS A 35 -1.05 3.30 -9.24
CA CYS A 35 -0.22 3.54 -8.07
C CYS A 35 -0.98 4.32 -6.98
N TYR A 36 -0.92 3.81 -5.75
CA TYR A 36 -1.66 4.30 -4.60
C TYR A 36 -0.74 4.64 -3.44
N LYS A 37 -1.10 5.67 -2.67
CA LYS A 37 -0.39 6.06 -1.46
C LYS A 37 -0.78 5.15 -0.28
N SER A 38 0.18 4.34 0.17
CA SER A 38 0.10 3.53 1.40
C SER A 38 0.72 4.26 2.59
N LEU A 39 0.67 3.65 3.78
CA LEU A 39 1.32 4.19 4.99
C LEU A 39 2.86 4.15 4.90
N ALA A 40 3.42 3.21 4.15
CA ALA A 40 4.87 2.97 4.06
C ALA A 40 5.48 3.42 2.72
N GLY A 41 4.69 3.95 1.77
CA GLY A 41 5.18 4.34 0.45
C GLY A 41 4.10 4.28 -0.64
N VAL A 42 4.52 4.18 -1.91
CA VAL A 42 3.62 4.01 -3.05
C VAL A 42 3.56 2.53 -3.44
N VAL A 43 2.35 1.99 -3.57
CA VAL A 43 2.12 0.61 -4.01
C VAL A 43 1.41 0.64 -5.35
N CYS A 44 1.94 -0.10 -6.33
CA CYS A 44 1.39 -0.15 -7.67
C CYS A 44 0.77 -1.52 -7.97
N HIS A 45 -0.35 -1.51 -8.66
CA HIS A 45 -1.13 -2.69 -9.02
C HIS A 45 -1.42 -2.68 -10.52
N GLU A 46 -1.53 -3.87 -11.11
CA GLU A 46 -1.91 -4.04 -12.52
C GLU A 46 -3.39 -3.68 -12.77
N LYS A 47 -4.24 -3.84 -11.74
CA LYS A 47 -5.67 -3.52 -11.78
C LYS A 47 -6.01 -2.43 -10.77
N PRO A 48 -7.03 -1.60 -11.05
CA PRO A 48 -7.42 -0.56 -10.12
C PRO A 48 -7.99 -1.18 -8.83
N ASN A 49 -7.43 -0.76 -7.70
CA ASN A 49 -7.95 -1.07 -6.38
C ASN A 49 -8.99 -0.01 -5.97
N PHE A 50 -10.27 -0.38 -6.04
CA PHE A 50 -11.39 0.51 -5.72
C PHE A 50 -11.48 0.88 -4.24
N ARG A 51 -10.88 0.10 -3.34
CA ARG A 51 -10.86 0.42 -1.90
C ARG A 51 -10.08 1.71 -1.64
N ASP A 52 -8.99 1.89 -2.38
CA ASP A 52 -8.00 2.95 -2.16
C ASP A 52 -8.10 4.05 -3.24
N GLU A 53 -9.22 4.15 -3.98
CA GLU A 53 -9.43 5.10 -5.09
C GLU A 53 -9.09 6.55 -4.73
N ARG A 54 -9.42 6.98 -3.50
CA ARG A 54 -9.14 8.34 -3.00
C ARG A 54 -7.65 8.62 -2.75
N ARG A 55 -6.81 7.59 -2.74
CA ARG A 55 -5.37 7.66 -2.47
C ARG A 55 -4.54 7.40 -3.73
N MET A 56 -5.17 7.37 -4.90
CA MET A 56 -4.47 7.18 -6.16
C MET A 56 -3.56 8.37 -6.44
N VAL A 57 -2.29 8.10 -6.71
CA VAL A 57 -1.27 9.12 -6.98
C VAL A 57 -1.11 9.30 -8.49
N ASN A 58 -1.06 8.19 -9.22
CA ASN A 58 -0.97 8.19 -10.68
C ASN A 58 -1.51 6.87 -11.26
N TYR A 59 -1.86 6.89 -12.54
CA TYR A 59 -2.18 5.69 -13.31
C TYR A 59 -1.62 5.77 -14.73
N PHE A 60 -1.20 4.62 -15.25
CA PHE A 60 -0.82 4.41 -16.63
C PHE A 60 -1.82 3.43 -17.25
N GLY A 61 -2.42 3.80 -18.37
CA GLY A 61 -3.44 3.00 -19.06
C GLY A 61 -4.86 3.61 -18.98
N PRO A 62 -5.91 2.78 -19.12
CA PRO A 62 -7.29 3.26 -19.15
C PRO A 62 -7.69 3.89 -17.82
N ALA A 63 -8.55 4.91 -17.87
CA ALA A 63 -9.08 5.50 -16.64
C ALA A 63 -9.77 4.44 -15.73
N PRO A 64 -9.52 4.46 -14.41
CA PRO A 64 -10.12 3.51 -13.45
C PRO A 64 -11.65 3.45 -13.49
N LYS A 65 -12.30 4.55 -13.89
CA LYS A 65 -13.76 4.66 -14.05
C LYS A 65 -14.34 3.74 -15.12
N ARG A 66 -13.51 3.19 -16.03
CA ARG A 66 -13.94 2.21 -17.04
C ARG A 66 -14.14 0.81 -16.48
N TYR A 67 -13.55 0.52 -15.32
CA TYR A 67 -13.65 -0.79 -14.69
C TYR A 67 -14.92 -0.87 -13.84
N GLU A 68 -15.58 -2.03 -13.88
CA GLU A 68 -16.73 -2.30 -13.01
C GLU A 68 -16.29 -2.32 -11.55
N ARG A 69 -16.99 -1.52 -10.73
CA ARG A 69 -16.75 -1.50 -9.30
C ARG A 69 -17.28 -2.80 -8.70
N PRO A 70 -16.51 -3.51 -7.87
CA PRO A 70 -17.00 -4.71 -7.20
C PRO A 70 -18.22 -4.35 -6.35
N ALA A 71 -19.19 -5.28 -6.30
CA ALA A 71 -20.35 -5.11 -5.44
C ALA A 71 -19.90 -4.92 -3.98
N PRO A 72 -20.55 -4.03 -3.22
CA PRO A 72 -20.24 -3.88 -1.81
C PRO A 72 -20.44 -5.24 -1.10
N PRO A 73 -19.58 -5.57 -0.12
CA PRO A 73 -19.76 -6.79 0.66
C PRO A 73 -21.13 -6.77 1.34
N LEU A 74 -21.75 -7.94 1.45
CA LEU A 74 -23.02 -8.08 2.16
C LEU A 74 -22.87 -7.56 3.59
N GLU A 75 -23.87 -6.79 4.05
CA GLU A 75 -23.90 -6.30 5.43
C GLU A 75 -23.80 -7.50 6.38
N GLN A 76 -22.75 -7.53 7.18
CA GLN A 76 -22.58 -8.56 8.20
C GLN A 76 -23.64 -8.32 9.27
N LYS A 77 -24.52 -9.31 9.47
CA LYS A 77 -25.45 -9.28 10.60
C LYS A 77 -24.65 -9.47 11.88
N LEU A 78 -24.35 -8.36 12.55
CA LEU A 78 -23.71 -8.38 13.85
C LEU A 78 -24.73 -8.90 14.87
N PHE A 79 -24.38 -10.01 15.52
CA PHE A 79 -25.12 -10.48 16.68
C PHE A 79 -24.45 -9.90 17.92
N ALA A 80 -25.24 -9.23 18.75
CA ALA A 80 -24.77 -8.90 20.07
C ALA A 80 -24.46 -10.20 20.82
N PRO A 81 -23.37 -10.25 21.61
CA PRO A 81 -23.17 -11.36 22.53
C PRO A 81 -24.37 -11.45 23.49
N GLU A 82 -24.63 -12.65 24.01
CA GLU A 82 -25.65 -12.83 25.04
C GLU A 82 -25.36 -11.91 26.23
N PRO A 83 -26.40 -11.31 26.85
CA PRO A 83 -26.20 -10.45 28.01
C PRO A 83 -25.60 -11.27 29.16
N ILE A 84 -24.39 -10.90 29.58
CA ILE A 84 -23.71 -11.51 30.72
C ILE A 84 -24.10 -10.71 31.97
N ASN A 85 -24.69 -11.38 32.96
CA ASN A 85 -25.17 -10.76 34.20
C ASN A 85 -24.07 -10.56 35.27
N TYR A 86 -22.84 -10.96 34.99
CA TYR A 86 -21.72 -10.82 35.91
C TYR A 86 -20.61 -10.01 35.27
N TRP A 87 -19.99 -9.16 36.07
CA TRP A 87 -18.78 -8.45 35.69
C TRP A 87 -17.60 -9.26 36.19
N VAL A 88 -16.76 -9.77 35.28
CA VAL A 88 -15.45 -10.32 35.66
C VAL A 88 -14.53 -9.13 35.86
N LYS A 89 -14.23 -8.81 37.11
CA LYS A 89 -13.18 -7.84 37.40
C LYS A 89 -11.86 -8.53 37.02
N ASP A 90 -11.12 -7.95 36.08
CA ASP A 90 -9.74 -8.38 35.87
C ASP A 90 -9.01 -8.32 37.21
N PRO A 91 -8.22 -9.35 37.59
CA PRO A 91 -7.50 -9.33 38.83
C PRO A 91 -6.63 -8.07 38.86
N GLU A 92 -6.75 -7.29 39.94
CA GLU A 92 -5.96 -6.08 40.08
C GLU A 92 -4.48 -6.44 39.92
N PRO A 93 -3.70 -5.65 39.15
CA PRO A 93 -2.29 -5.93 38.99
C PRO A 93 -1.66 -5.89 40.37
N LEU A 94 -0.96 -6.96 40.76
CA LEU A 94 -0.24 -7.00 42.03
C LEU A 94 0.70 -5.78 42.11
N PRO A 95 0.75 -5.07 43.25
CA PRO A 95 1.63 -3.94 43.42
C PRO A 95 3.07 -4.39 43.20
N ARG A 96 3.71 -3.83 42.18
CA ARG A 96 5.11 -4.08 41.85
C ARG A 96 5.95 -2.92 42.37
N ALA A 97 7.18 -3.21 42.79
CA ALA A 97 8.15 -2.19 43.13
C ALA A 97 8.38 -1.25 41.93
N LYS A 98 8.60 0.04 42.21
CA LYS A 98 8.92 1.03 41.17
C LYS A 98 10.24 0.62 40.50
N PRO A 99 10.30 0.52 39.16
CA PRO A 99 11.54 0.18 38.47
C PRO A 99 12.61 1.24 38.75
N GLN A 100 13.81 0.81 39.11
CA GLN A 100 14.91 1.67 39.53
C GLN A 100 15.95 1.80 38.41
N GLY A 101 15.68 2.73 37.49
CA GLY A 101 16.70 3.30 36.60
C GLY A 101 17.24 2.42 35.47
N ASP A 102 17.26 1.09 35.61
CA ASP A 102 17.80 0.17 34.61
C ASP A 102 16.73 -0.30 33.62
N LEU A 103 17.10 -0.48 32.35
CA LEU A 103 16.22 -0.92 31.26
C LEU A 103 15.73 -2.36 31.47
N ALA A 104 16.51 -3.17 32.20
CA ALA A 104 16.16 -4.53 32.59
C ALA A 104 14.94 -4.62 33.54
N ASP A 105 14.69 -3.58 34.32
CA ASP A 105 13.58 -3.51 35.29
C ASP A 105 12.24 -3.13 34.65
N ARG A 106 12.21 -2.88 33.34
CA ARG A 106 11.00 -2.49 32.61
C ARG A 106 10.28 -3.72 32.06
N PRO A 107 9.15 -4.15 32.64
CA PRO A 107 8.49 -5.40 32.26
C PRO A 107 7.98 -5.40 30.81
N TRP A 108 7.64 -4.23 30.24
CA TRP A 108 7.20 -4.14 28.84
C TRP A 108 8.35 -4.23 27.82
N VAL A 109 9.62 -4.12 28.25
CA VAL A 109 10.81 -4.32 27.42
C VAL A 109 11.22 -5.80 27.45
N THR A 110 11.07 -6.46 28.59
CA THR A 110 11.47 -7.86 28.79
C THR A 110 10.38 -8.89 28.44
N MET A 111 9.09 -8.53 28.37
CA MET A 111 8.01 -9.44 27.94
C MET A 111 8.14 -9.95 26.49
N GLY A 112 9.05 -9.40 25.68
CA GLY A 112 9.41 -9.96 24.37
C GLY A 112 10.51 -11.03 24.42
N VAL A 113 11.22 -11.18 25.56
CA VAL A 113 12.45 -11.99 25.65
C VAL A 113 12.44 -12.97 26.83
N ALA A 114 11.79 -12.67 27.95
CA ALA A 114 11.73 -13.58 29.10
C ALA A 114 10.52 -13.27 30.00
N GLY A 115 9.51 -14.15 30.03
CA GLY A 115 8.54 -14.17 31.13
C GLY A 115 7.07 -14.08 30.72
N ALA A 116 6.56 -15.14 30.11
CA ALA A 116 5.22 -15.60 30.44
C ALA A 116 5.34 -16.55 31.64
N PRO A 117 4.78 -16.24 32.82
CA PRO A 117 4.66 -17.24 33.87
C PRO A 117 3.50 -18.17 33.48
N ASN A 118 3.82 -19.45 33.26
CA ASN A 118 2.93 -20.56 32.89
C ASN A 118 2.51 -20.65 31.40
N HIS A 119 3.49 -20.78 30.49
CA HIS A 119 3.23 -21.54 29.27
C HIS A 119 3.55 -23.01 29.50
N ASP A 120 2.52 -23.84 29.39
CA ASP A 120 2.60 -25.29 29.22
C ASP A 120 3.76 -25.62 28.25
N PRO A 121 4.68 -26.56 28.57
CA PRO A 121 5.82 -26.88 27.70
C PRO A 121 5.42 -27.23 26.25
N LYS A 122 4.15 -27.62 26.02
CA LYS A 122 3.58 -27.82 24.68
C LYS A 122 3.38 -26.54 23.88
N GLN A 123 3.16 -25.39 24.53
CA GLN A 123 3.03 -24.08 23.86
C GLN A 123 4.39 -23.50 23.44
N ALA A 124 5.45 -23.72 24.21
CA ALA A 124 6.80 -23.29 23.83
C ALA A 124 7.27 -23.97 22.53
N VAL A 125 6.96 -25.27 22.36
CA VAL A 125 7.23 -26.01 21.13
C VAL A 125 6.38 -25.50 19.96
N ARG A 126 5.11 -25.12 20.19
CA ARG A 126 4.26 -24.52 19.17
C ARG A 126 4.79 -23.16 18.69
N ILE A 127 5.20 -22.28 19.61
CA ILE A 127 5.74 -20.95 19.29
C ILE A 127 7.11 -21.08 18.61
N ALA A 128 7.94 -22.06 18.99
CA ALA A 128 9.18 -22.36 18.29
C ALA A 128 8.92 -22.91 16.87
N SER A 129 7.93 -23.80 16.70
CA SER A 129 7.54 -24.34 15.40
C SER A 129 6.88 -23.29 14.49
N GLU A 130 6.12 -22.35 15.05
CA GLU A 130 5.57 -21.20 14.31
C GLU A 130 6.67 -20.23 13.90
N ARG A 131 7.69 -20.02 14.76
CA ARG A 131 8.88 -19.24 14.40
C ARG A 131 9.72 -19.91 13.31
N GLU A 132 9.85 -21.23 13.30
CA GLU A 132 10.51 -21.94 12.20
C GLU A 132 9.70 -21.87 10.89
N MET A 133 8.37 -21.95 10.95
CA MET A 133 7.52 -21.75 9.77
C MET A 133 7.55 -20.30 9.24
N LEU A 134 7.69 -19.30 10.12
CA LEU A 134 7.84 -17.89 9.75
C LEU A 134 9.28 -17.52 9.34
N ALA A 135 10.30 -18.27 9.79
CA ALA A 135 11.68 -18.13 9.33
C ALA A 135 11.91 -18.84 7.98
N GLY A 136 11.07 -19.84 7.64
CA GLY A 136 11.03 -20.48 6.33
C GLY A 136 10.48 -19.61 5.19
N THR A 137 9.93 -18.42 5.48
CA THR A 137 9.57 -17.41 4.47
C THR A 137 10.59 -16.26 4.42
N SER A 138 11.85 -16.57 4.72
CA SER A 138 12.98 -15.78 4.25
C SER A 138 13.18 -16.04 2.75
N LEU A 139 12.92 -15.03 1.92
CA LEU A 139 13.21 -14.95 0.48
C LEU A 139 12.34 -15.84 -0.43
N VAL A 140 11.02 -15.62 -0.44
CA VAL A 140 10.26 -15.86 -1.68
C VAL A 140 10.52 -14.68 -2.61
N ASP A 141 11.54 -14.88 -3.44
CA ASP A 141 11.65 -14.43 -4.83
C ASP A 141 11.51 -12.94 -5.15
N ALA A 142 12.62 -12.22 -4.96
CA ALA A 142 13.03 -11.16 -5.88
C ALA A 142 13.33 -11.66 -7.32
N LYS A 143 13.00 -12.92 -7.64
CA LYS A 143 13.24 -13.58 -8.92
C LYS A 143 12.07 -13.50 -9.89
N GLN A 144 11.01 -12.77 -9.54
CA GLN A 144 9.86 -12.51 -10.40
C GLN A 144 9.75 -11.04 -10.84
N SER A 145 10.86 -10.29 -10.84
CA SER A 145 10.95 -9.11 -11.71
C SER A 145 11.23 -9.61 -13.13
N SER A 146 10.24 -9.43 -14.00
CA SER A 146 10.43 -9.51 -15.45
C SER A 146 11.72 -8.77 -15.86
N PRO A 147 12.50 -9.28 -16.82
CA PRO A 147 13.72 -8.60 -17.29
C PRO A 147 13.47 -7.17 -17.81
N GLY A 148 12.21 -6.79 -18.07
CA GLY A 148 11.85 -5.41 -18.41
C GLY A 148 11.87 -4.43 -17.23
N THR A 149 11.59 -4.88 -16.01
CA THR A 149 11.41 -3.99 -14.85
C THR A 149 12.74 -3.53 -14.28
N THR A 150 13.76 -4.39 -14.29
CA THR A 150 15.13 -4.03 -13.89
C THR A 150 15.80 -3.13 -14.93
N ALA A 151 15.56 -3.36 -16.23
CA ALA A 151 16.06 -2.50 -17.29
C ALA A 151 15.50 -1.07 -17.21
N PHE A 152 14.21 -0.92 -16.90
CA PHE A 152 13.56 0.38 -16.76
C PHE A 152 14.06 1.17 -15.54
N LEU A 153 14.22 0.52 -14.39
CA LEU A 153 14.76 1.18 -13.19
C LEU A 153 16.21 1.63 -13.40
N THR A 154 17.00 0.84 -14.15
CA THR A 154 18.39 1.19 -14.49
C THR A 154 18.46 2.31 -15.53
N ALA A 155 17.49 2.41 -16.44
CA ALA A 155 17.38 3.52 -17.39
C ALA A 155 17.04 4.84 -16.68
N ILE A 156 16.06 4.83 -15.76
CA ILE A 156 15.67 6.04 -15.01
C ILE A 156 16.82 6.56 -14.14
N THR A 157 17.58 5.66 -13.48
CA THR A 157 18.71 6.08 -12.65
C THR A 157 19.88 6.63 -13.46
N ASN A 158 20.16 6.06 -14.64
CA ASN A 158 21.21 6.58 -15.52
C ASN A 158 20.81 7.89 -16.22
N GLU A 159 19.52 8.10 -16.50
CA GLU A 159 19.01 9.33 -17.09
C GLU A 159 18.96 10.49 -16.07
N ALA A 160 18.70 10.18 -14.79
CA ALA A 160 18.74 11.15 -13.69
C ALA A 160 20.16 11.63 -13.33
N VAL A 161 21.21 10.87 -13.67
CA VAL A 161 22.61 11.27 -13.44
C VAL A 161 23.18 12.07 -14.64
N GLY A 162 22.50 12.09 -15.78
CA GLY A 162 22.97 12.74 -17.00
C GLY A 162 22.77 14.26 -17.08
N HIS A 163 22.03 14.89 -16.16
CA HIS A 163 21.58 16.28 -16.35
C HIS A 163 21.98 17.33 -15.30
N ASP A 164 22.71 16.98 -14.24
CA ASP A 164 23.22 17.96 -13.27
C ASP A 164 24.75 18.15 -13.39
N ARG A 165 25.20 18.69 -14.52
CA ARG A 165 26.46 19.43 -14.59
C ARG A 165 26.14 20.91 -14.36
N ILE A 166 25.86 21.26 -13.10
CA ILE A 166 25.86 22.66 -12.67
C ILE A 166 27.34 23.06 -12.55
N GLU A 167 27.82 23.76 -13.57
CA GLU A 167 29.08 24.49 -13.56
C GLU A 167 28.99 25.59 -12.48
N ILE A 168 29.67 25.40 -11.35
CA ILE A 168 29.82 26.43 -10.33
C ILE A 168 31.04 27.25 -10.72
N ASP A 169 30.81 28.34 -11.45
CA ASP A 169 31.81 29.37 -11.69
C ASP A 169 32.26 29.96 -10.35
N THR A 170 33.49 29.62 -9.95
CA THR A 170 34.15 30.20 -8.79
C THR A 170 34.72 31.55 -9.22
N ALA A 171 33.96 32.62 -8.98
CA ALA A 171 34.46 33.98 -9.15
C ALA A 171 35.48 34.29 -8.05
N ALA A 172 36.75 34.41 -8.46
CA ALA A 172 37.82 34.97 -7.65
C ALA A 172 37.59 36.47 -7.42
N GLY A 173 37.55 36.89 -6.15
CA GLY A 173 37.61 38.28 -5.71
C GLY A 173 38.98 38.58 -5.08
N PRO A 174 39.60 39.74 -5.36
CA PRO A 174 40.98 40.03 -4.98
C PRO A 174 41.09 40.60 -3.56
N GLN A 175 42.14 40.21 -2.84
CA GLN A 175 42.88 41.05 -1.91
C GLN A 175 44.37 40.79 -2.08
#